data_AF-A0A8T6TTN4-F1
#
_entry.id   AF-A0A8T6TTN4-F1
#
_cell.length_a   1.000
_cell.length_b   1.000
_cell.length_c   1.000
_cell.angle_alpha   90.00
_cell.angle_beta   90.00
_cell.angle_gamma   90.00
#
_symmetry.space_group_name_H-M   'P 1'
#
loop_
_entity.id
_entity.type
_entity.pdbx_description
1 polymer ?
#
loop_
_entity_poly.entity_id
_entity_poly.type
_entity_poly.pdbx_seq_one_letter_code
_entity_poly.pdbx_strand_id
1 'polypeptide(L)' 'SSSALVFYWGIKDTFDRLDIHNILFSPDYREEFRDLFQRKRCPAEPTVYIHIMSKHVQSDASPGNEAWFTMIN' A
#
# COMPACT_ATOMS: atom_id res chain seq x y z
N SER A 1 -3.25 9.21 -17.38
CA SER A 1 -3.80 9.34 -16.02
C SER A 1 -4.38 7.99 -15.64
N SER A 2 -4.02 7.45 -14.47
CA SER A 2 -4.68 6.29 -13.86
C SER A 2 -5.37 6.74 -12.58
N SER A 3 -6.37 5.97 -12.15
CA SER A 3 -6.93 6.09 -10.80
C SER A 3 -6.08 5.27 -9.83
N ALA A 4 -6.28 5.45 -8.53
CA ALA A 4 -5.70 4.60 -7.51
C ALA A 4 -6.82 4.00 -6.66
N LEU A 5 -6.63 2.76 -6.19
CA LEU A 5 -7.50 2.14 -5.20
C LEU A 5 -6.83 2.25 -3.83
N VAL A 6 -7.54 2.84 -2.87
CA VAL A 6 -7.00 3.10 -1.53
C VAL A 6 -7.82 2.37 -0.48
N PHE A 7 -7.11 1.72 0.44
CA PHE A 7 -7.66 1.12 1.65
C PHE A 7 -7.07 1.80 2.88
N TYR A 8 -7.92 2.01 3.88
CA TYR A 8 -7.52 2.41 5.22
C TYR A 8 -7.75 1.22 6.14
N TRP A 9 -6.67 0.69 6.73
CA TRP A 9 -6.73 -0.47 7.61
C TRP A 9 -6.23 -0.13 8.99
N GLY A 10 -7.01 -0.51 10.01
CA GLY A 10 -6.51 -0.65 11.37
C GLY A 10 -5.93 -2.05 11.51
N ILE A 11 -4.61 -2.14 11.66
CA ILE A 11 -3.89 -3.41 11.78
C ILE A 11 -3.63 -3.67 13.25
N LYS A 12 -4.04 -4.84 13.74
CA LYS A 12 -3.91 -5.23 15.16
C LYS A 12 -2.56 -5.90 15.44
N ASP A 13 -1.49 -5.32 14.93
CA ASP A 13 -0.11 -5.76 15.13
C ASP A 13 0.87 -4.64 14.70
N THR A 14 2.16 -4.83 14.98
CA THR A 14 3.25 -3.94 14.56
C THR A 14 4.33 -4.70 13.81
N PHE A 15 4.93 -4.09 12.78
CA PHE A 15 5.91 -4.76 11.93
C PHE A 15 7.23 -3.99 11.89
N ASP A 16 8.27 -4.50 12.56
CA ASP A 16 9.60 -3.86 12.63
C ASP A 16 10.30 -3.75 11.26
N ARG A 17 9.93 -4.59 10.30
CA ARG A 17 10.49 -4.58 8.94
C ARG A 17 9.88 -3.51 8.04
N LEU A 18 8.79 -2.88 8.47
CA LEU A 18 8.14 -1.80 7.74
C LEU A 18 8.50 -0.47 8.39
N ASP A 19 8.68 0.54 7.55
CA ASP A 19 8.91 1.93 7.95
C ASP A 19 7.66 2.78 7.68
N ILE A 20 7.74 4.10 7.76
CA ILE A 20 6.65 5.03 7.49
C ILE A 20 6.20 4.90 6.02
N HIS A 21 7.13 4.70 5.08
CA HIS A 21 6.86 4.55 3.64
C HIS A 21 7.41 3.22 3.12
N ASN A 22 6.54 2.41 2.49
CA ASN A 22 6.93 1.09 1.97
C ASN A 22 6.33 0.89 0.58
N ILE A 23 7.12 0.30 -0.32
CA ILE A 23 6.66 -0.09 -1.66
C ILE A 23 6.93 -1.58 -1.84
N LEU A 24 5.87 -2.32 -2.16
CA LEU A 24 5.92 -3.72 -2.56
C LEU A 24 5.75 -3.75 -4.08
N PHE A 25 6.86 -3.93 -4.80
CA PHE A 25 6.85 -3.90 -6.26
C PHE A 25 6.20 -5.15 -6.85
N SER A 26 5.42 -4.95 -7.92
CA SER A 26 5.00 -6.04 -8.79
C SER A 26 6.21 -6.82 -9.31
N PRO A 27 6.15 -8.16 -9.39
CA PRO A 27 7.19 -8.97 -10.03
C PRO A 27 7.29 -8.70 -11.55
N ASP A 28 6.24 -8.18 -12.18
CA ASP A 28 6.25 -7.78 -13.60
C ASP A 28 5.62 -6.40 -13.79
N TYR A 29 6.45 -5.39 -13.55
CA TYR A 29 6.08 -3.97 -13.71
C TYR A 29 5.63 -3.62 -15.13
N ARG A 30 6.09 -4.35 -16.16
CA ARG A 30 5.69 -4.07 -17.55
C ARG A 30 4.26 -4.56 -17.79
N GLU A 31 3.93 -5.73 -17.28
CA GLU A 31 2.56 -6.26 -17.33
C GLU A 31 1.59 -5.38 -16.54
N GLU A 32 1.99 -4.92 -15.35
CA GLU A 32 1.21 -3.98 -14.53
C GLU A 32 0.84 -2.73 -15.34
N PHE A 33 1.82 -2.04 -15.93
CA PHE A 33 1.55 -0.83 -16.72
C PHE A 33 0.70 -1.10 -17.95
N ARG A 34 0.86 -2.26 -18.58
CA ARG A 34 0.02 -2.66 -19.71
C ARG A 34 -1.43 -2.88 -19.27
N ASP A 35 -1.63 -3.52 -18.13
CA ASP A 35 -2.96 -3.73 -17.55
C ASP A 35 -3.64 -2.41 -17.19
N LEU A 36 -2.91 -1.48 -16.57
CA LEU A 36 -3.44 -0.18 -16.14
C LEU A 36 -3.74 0.75 -17.31
N PHE A 37 -2.79 0.95 -18.22
CA PHE A 37 -2.89 2.03 -19.21
C PHE A 37 -3.45 1.56 -20.56
N GLN A 38 -3.23 0.30 -20.95
CA GLN A 38 -3.69 -0.20 -22.25
C GLN A 38 -4.98 -1.01 -22.12
N ARG A 39 -5.01 -1.99 -21.20
CA ARG A 39 -6.16 -2.89 -21.02
C ARG A 39 -7.23 -2.32 -20.08
N LYS A 40 -6.90 -1.29 -19.30
CA LYS A 40 -7.80 -0.61 -18.34
C LYS A 40 -8.44 -1.57 -17.34
N ARG A 41 -7.63 -2.48 -16.77
CA ARG A 41 -8.07 -3.45 -15.77
C ARG A 41 -7.13 -3.43 -14.56
N CYS A 42 -7.61 -3.92 -13.43
CA CYS A 42 -6.77 -4.14 -12.25
C CYS A 42 -5.70 -5.20 -12.57
N PRO A 43 -4.40 -4.93 -12.29
CA PRO A 43 -3.34 -5.92 -12.43
C PRO A 43 -3.56 -7.11 -11.49
N ALA A 44 -3.17 -8.31 -11.93
CA ALA A 44 -3.25 -9.49 -11.07
C ALA A 44 -2.24 -9.42 -9.90
N GLU A 45 -1.06 -8.86 -10.17
CA GLU A 45 0.04 -8.68 -9.22
C GLU A 45 0.43 -7.19 -9.21
N PRO A 46 -0.32 -6.32 -8.50
CA PRO A 46 -0.09 -4.89 -8.54
C PRO A 46 1.05 -4.46 -7.61
N THR A 47 1.63 -3.31 -7.89
CA THR A 47 2.51 -2.62 -6.93
C THR A 47 1.66 -2.00 -5.83
N VAL A 48 2.06 -2.24 -4.58
CA VAL A 48 1.34 -1.78 -3.40
C VAL A 48 2.21 -0.80 -2.62
N TYR A 49 1.69 0.39 -2.36
CA TYR A 49 2.28 1.36 -1.46
C TYR A 49 1.59 1.29 -0.10
N ILE A 50 2.38 1.21 0.97
CA ILE A 50 1.89 1.17 2.35
C ILE A 50 2.53 2.32 3.13
N HIS A 51 1.68 3.14 3.72
CA HIS A 51 2.06 4.27 4.55
C HIS A 51 1.53 4.10 5.97
N ILE A 52 2.43 4.17 6.95
CA ILE A 52 2.16 3.81 8.34
C ILE A 52 2.53 4.99 9.25
N MET A 53 1.63 5.98 9.35
CA MET A 53 1.88 7.19 10.14
C MET A 53 2.05 6.91 11.63
N SER A 54 1.43 5.84 12.14
CA SER A 54 1.51 5.46 13.56
C SER A 54 2.93 5.12 14.02
N LYS A 55 3.88 4.87 13.11
CA LYS A 55 5.31 4.72 13.43
C LYS A 55 5.98 6.02 13.85
N HIS A 56 5.48 7.16 13.36
CA HIS A 56 5.96 8.49 13.74
C HIS A 56 5.05 9.16 14.79
N VAL A 57 3.73 8.99 14.65
CA VAL A 57 2.71 9.60 15.48
C VAL A 57 1.91 8.51 16.18
N GLN A 58 2.35 8.09 17.37
CA GLN A 58 1.78 6.93 18.07
C GLN A 58 0.29 7.11 18.43
N SER A 59 -0.24 8.34 18.46
CA SER A 59 -1.67 8.60 18.69
C SER A 59 -2.57 8.21 17.52
N ASP A 60 -2.03 7.95 16.33
CA ASP A 60 -2.80 7.59 15.15
C ASP A 60 -3.29 6.12 15.17
N ALA A 61 -2.79 5.31 16.10
CA ALA A 61 -3.26 3.95 16.34
C ALA A 61 -3.35 3.65 17.84
N SER A 62 -4.13 2.62 18.22
CA SER A 62 -4.09 2.13 19.60
C SER A 62 -2.73 1.49 19.92
N PRO A 63 -2.32 1.40 21.19
CA PRO A 63 -1.06 0.76 21.57
C PRO A 63 -0.94 -0.66 21.01
N GLY A 64 0.16 -0.95 20.32
CA GLY A 64 0.42 -2.25 19.68
C GLY A 64 -0.29 -2.48 18.34
N ASN A 65 -0.94 -1.46 17.78
CA ASN A 65 -1.59 -1.50 16.47
C ASN A 65 -0.93 -0.51 15.50
N GLU A 66 -1.21 -0.66 14.21
CA GLU A 66 -0.78 0.26 13.16
C GLU A 66 -1.96 0.79 12.35
N ALA A 67 -1.86 2.05 11.91
CA ALA A 67 -2.83 2.67 11.01
C ALA A 67 -2.25 2.75 9.60
N TRP A 68 -2.76 1.91 8.70
CA TRP A 68 -2.24 1.74 7.35
C TRP A 68 -3.09 2.51 6.35
N PHE A 69 -2.43 3.37 5.57
CA PHE A 69 -2.90 3.82 4.28
C PHE A 69 -2.26 2.94 3.22
N THR A 70 -3.06 2.16 2.49
CA THR A 70 -2.58 1.25 1.45
C THR A 70 -3.13 1.69 0.11
N MET A 71 -2.25 1.95 -0.86
CA MET A 71 -2.61 2.37 -2.21
C MET A 71 -2.14 1.32 -3.21
N ILE A 72 -3.03 0.98 -4.14
CA ILE A 72 -2.79 0.04 -5.23
C ILE A 72 -2.92 0.82 -6.54
N ASN A 73 -1.95 0.62 -7.43
CA ASN A 73 -1.99 1.16 -8.79
C ASN A 73 -2.88 0.33 -9.70
#